data_AF-A0A9X0CQC1-F1
#
_entry.id   AF-A0A9X0CQC1-F1
#
_cell.length_a   1.000
_cell.length_b   1.000
_cell.length_c   1.000
_cell.angle_alpha   90.00
_cell.angle_beta   90.00
_cell.angle_gamma   90.00
#
_symmetry.space_group_name_H-M   'P 1'
#
loop_
_entity.id
_entity.type
_entity.pdbx_description
1 polymer ?
#
loop_
_entity_poly.entity_id
_entity_poly.type
_entity_poly.pdbx_seq_one_letter_code
_entity_poly.pdbx_strand_id
1 'polypeptide(L)'
;MFYITVKGSILPVRFGKVEDFKEILAEIGKVALECLLKDDHVFEYDQLSAAILCEESLIIGLLQVSEYAENLQPAGMVSFIHKSIQEFLSGVVHHYRCVPEGNLGGIEEYASTLKDCEAWENVFQFICGLSDDGSSEGKVLGGVIRNSKHLKMIQVAESDDSVCDLLEQVVNPSKCSLEIGFGLFDEGCDLTSVGTVKLASLLPRFNNIIDLWLDLSDCCAAAVDTLRS
;
A
#
# COMPACT_ATOMS: atom_id res chain seq x y z
N MET A 1 16.78 -3.77 5.82
CA MET A 1 17.66 -2.60 5.60
C MET A 1 17.94 -2.46 4.12
N PHE A 2 17.35 -1.45 3.48
CA PHE A 2 17.54 -1.15 2.06
C PHE A 2 18.73 -0.20 1.89
N TYR A 3 19.54 -0.41 0.85
CA TYR A 3 20.67 0.45 0.52
C TYR A 3 20.45 1.06 -0.86
N ILE A 4 20.67 2.37 -0.97
CA ILE A 4 20.58 3.08 -2.24
C ILE A 4 22.00 3.41 -2.70
N THR A 5 22.28 3.08 -3.97
CA THR A 5 23.54 3.43 -4.63
C THR A 5 23.32 4.63 -5.52
N VAL A 6 23.96 5.75 -5.18
CA VAL A 6 23.83 7.01 -5.92
C VAL A 6 25.10 7.22 -6.75
N LYS A 7 24.95 7.32 -8.08
CA LYS A 7 26.08 7.42 -9.02
C LYS A 7 26.13 8.80 -9.66
N GLY A 8 27.05 9.66 -9.18
CA GLY A 8 27.31 10.96 -9.79
C GLY A 8 28.26 10.85 -10.98
N SER A 9 28.03 11.67 -12.00
CA SER A 9 28.89 11.78 -13.20
C SER A 9 30.29 12.31 -12.88
N ILE A 10 30.51 12.97 -11.72
CA ILE A 10 31.79 13.60 -11.35
C ILE A 10 32.18 13.40 -9.86
N LEU A 11 31.27 12.90 -9.00
CA LEU A 11 31.51 12.70 -7.56
C LEU A 11 31.66 11.21 -7.19
N PRO A 12 32.42 10.87 -6.13
CA PRO A 12 32.54 9.48 -5.68
C PRO A 12 31.17 8.90 -5.33
N VAL A 13 30.95 7.63 -5.70
CA VAL A 13 29.72 6.88 -5.39
C VAL A 13 29.44 6.99 -3.90
N ARG A 14 28.30 7.59 -3.55
CA ARG A 14 27.85 7.66 -2.16
C ARG A 14 26.98 6.44 -1.88
N PHE A 15 27.39 5.68 -0.88
CA PHE A 15 26.58 4.66 -0.26
C PHE A 15 26.01 5.24 1.02
N GLY A 16 24.70 5.19 1.16
CA GLY A 16 24.00 5.60 2.37
C GLY A 16 22.78 4.72 2.58
N LYS A 17 22.21 4.80 3.78
CA LYS A 17 20.92 4.17 4.06
C LYS A 17 19.81 5.06 3.49
N VAL A 18 18.61 4.51 3.34
CA VAL A 18 17.45 5.27 2.85
C VAL A 18 17.18 6.51 3.71
N GLU A 19 17.39 6.41 5.03
CA GLU A 19 17.15 7.50 5.97
C GLU A 19 18.04 8.73 5.70
N ASP A 20 19.25 8.50 5.16
CA ASP A 20 20.22 9.56 4.84
C ASP A 20 19.72 10.44 3.67
N PHE A 21 18.82 9.91 2.84
CA PHE A 21 18.29 10.57 1.64
C PHE A 21 16.78 10.82 1.72
N LYS A 22 16.15 10.60 2.89
CA LYS A 22 14.69 10.62 3.07
C LYS A 22 14.00 11.85 2.50
N GLU A 23 14.60 13.03 2.62
CA GLU A 23 13.97 14.28 2.18
C GLU A 23 13.88 14.35 0.65
N ILE A 24 14.99 14.05 -0.04
CA ILE A 24 15.04 14.06 -1.50
C ILE A 24 14.19 12.93 -2.09
N LEU A 25 14.29 11.72 -1.51
CA LEU A 25 13.47 10.58 -1.95
C LEU A 25 11.99 10.83 -1.73
N ALA A 26 11.60 11.49 -0.63
CA ALA A 26 10.22 11.84 -0.40
C ALA A 26 9.72 12.93 -1.37
N GLU A 27 10.57 13.84 -1.85
CA GLU A 27 10.16 14.79 -2.89
C GLU A 27 9.96 14.10 -4.25
N ILE A 28 10.87 13.20 -4.66
CA ILE A 28 10.68 12.39 -5.88
C ILE A 28 9.45 11.48 -5.73
N GLY A 29 9.27 10.89 -4.55
CA GLY A 29 8.17 9.98 -4.27
C GLY A 29 6.78 10.61 -4.32
N LYS A 30 6.65 11.94 -4.17
CA LYS A 30 5.35 12.62 -4.38
C LYS A 30 4.93 12.49 -5.84
N VAL A 31 5.86 12.76 -6.76
CA VAL A 31 5.64 12.61 -8.19
C VAL A 31 5.36 11.15 -8.52
N ALA A 32 6.11 10.22 -7.92
CA ALA A 32 5.89 8.79 -8.09
C ALA A 32 4.48 8.34 -7.67
N LEU A 33 4.02 8.83 -6.51
CA LEU A 33 2.69 8.54 -5.99
C LEU A 33 1.60 9.14 -6.88
N GLU A 34 1.72 10.41 -7.27
CA GLU A 34 0.76 11.06 -8.18
C GLU A 34 0.66 10.36 -9.54
N CYS A 35 1.79 9.93 -10.09
CA CYS A 35 1.82 9.15 -11.32
C CYS A 35 1.16 7.78 -11.12
N LEU A 36 1.45 7.10 -10.00
CA LEU A 36 0.90 5.79 -9.69
C LEU A 36 -0.63 5.83 -9.50
N LEU A 37 -1.15 6.90 -8.87
CA LEU A 37 -2.60 7.13 -8.72
C LEU A 37 -3.32 7.31 -10.08
N LYS A 38 -2.61 7.77 -11.10
CA LYS A 38 -3.13 7.99 -12.47
C LYS A 38 -2.84 6.84 -13.43
N ASP A 39 -2.14 5.79 -12.97
CA ASP A 39 -1.55 4.73 -13.81
C ASP A 39 -0.56 5.27 -14.88
N ASP A 40 0.03 6.43 -14.60
CA ASP A 40 1.04 7.07 -15.42
C ASP A 40 2.45 6.60 -15.03
N HIS A 41 3.32 6.49 -16.03
CA HIS A 41 4.71 6.06 -15.86
C HIS A 41 5.71 7.14 -16.31
N VAL A 42 5.19 8.26 -16.81
CA VAL A 42 5.94 9.36 -17.40
C VAL A 42 5.36 10.68 -16.87
N PHE A 43 6.22 11.64 -16.59
CA PHE A 43 5.86 12.95 -16.09
C PHE A 43 6.77 14.03 -16.68
N GLU A 44 6.36 15.29 -16.58
CA GLU A 44 7.13 16.41 -17.12
C GLU A 44 8.30 16.75 -16.19
N TYR A 45 9.47 17.08 -16.78
CA TYR A 45 10.69 17.38 -16.02
C TYR A 45 10.51 18.54 -15.02
N ASP A 46 9.63 19.49 -15.31
CA ASP A 46 9.34 20.65 -14.47
C ASP A 46 8.56 20.31 -13.19
N GLN A 47 7.98 19.10 -13.11
CA GLN A 47 7.37 18.58 -11.89
C GLN A 47 8.42 18.22 -10.82
N LEU A 48 9.70 18.08 -11.21
CA LEU A 48 10.80 17.91 -10.26
C LEU A 48 11.19 19.25 -9.63
N SER A 49 11.28 19.28 -8.30
CA SER A 49 11.75 20.46 -7.58
C SER A 49 13.23 20.74 -7.86
N ALA A 50 13.63 22.01 -7.79
CA ALA A 50 15.02 22.42 -7.98
C ALA A 50 16.00 21.71 -7.02
N ALA A 51 15.55 21.30 -5.83
CA ALA A 51 16.35 20.54 -4.89
C ALA A 51 16.73 19.15 -5.42
N ILE A 52 15.83 18.50 -6.16
CA ILE A 52 16.09 17.21 -6.81
C ILE A 52 17.05 17.41 -7.99
N LEU A 53 16.82 18.46 -8.80
CA LEU A 53 17.63 18.76 -9.98
C LEU A 53 19.09 19.09 -9.63
N CYS A 54 19.33 19.69 -8.46
CA CYS A 54 20.68 19.93 -7.94
C CYS A 54 21.42 18.64 -7.52
N GLU A 55 20.71 17.52 -7.36
CA GLU A 55 21.24 16.20 -6.99
C GLU A 55 21.19 15.23 -8.20
N GLU A 56 21.83 15.65 -9.29
CA GLU A 56 21.88 14.96 -10.60
C GLU A 56 22.25 13.46 -10.49
N SER A 57 23.01 13.09 -9.46
CA SER A 57 23.45 11.72 -9.17
C SER A 57 22.34 10.76 -8.70
N LEU A 58 21.28 11.27 -8.07
CA LEU A 58 20.10 10.50 -7.64
C LEU A 58 19.13 10.27 -8.80
N ILE A 59 19.07 11.23 -9.74
CA ILE A 59 18.22 11.17 -10.93
C ILE A 59 18.65 10.02 -11.83
N ILE A 60 19.96 9.85 -12.08
CA ILE A 60 20.51 8.85 -13.02
C ILE A 60 20.20 7.38 -12.60
N GLY A 61 19.93 7.13 -11.32
CA GLY A 61 19.65 5.79 -10.78
C GLY A 61 18.17 5.45 -10.61
N LEU A 62 17.27 6.43 -10.74
CA LEU A 62 15.85 6.28 -10.44
C LEU A 62 14.96 6.71 -11.61
N LEU A 63 15.43 7.65 -12.42
CA LEU A 63 14.68 8.33 -13.46
C LEU A 63 15.42 8.24 -14.80
N GLN A 64 14.66 8.07 -15.87
CA GLN A 64 15.13 8.15 -17.25
C GLN A 64 14.49 9.36 -17.92
N VAL A 65 15.33 10.27 -18.40
CA VAL A 65 14.90 11.42 -19.20
C VAL A 65 14.87 11.01 -20.68
N SER A 66 13.79 11.35 -21.35
CA SER A 66 13.59 11.17 -22.79
C SER A 66 13.24 12.52 -23.42
N GLU A 67 13.90 12.86 -24.53
CA GLU A 67 13.60 14.05 -25.32
C GLU A 67 12.77 13.65 -26.54
N TYR A 68 11.60 14.24 -26.71
CA TYR A 68 10.83 14.11 -27.95
C TYR A 68 11.38 15.11 -28.99
N ALA A 69 11.87 14.59 -30.10
CA ALA A 69 12.47 15.39 -31.17
C ALA A 69 11.47 16.26 -31.97
N GLU A 70 10.16 16.13 -31.75
CA GLU A 70 9.13 16.72 -32.64
C GLU A 70 8.37 17.93 -32.08
N ASN A 71 8.62 18.37 -30.83
CA ASN A 71 7.93 19.53 -30.24
C ASN A 71 8.82 20.79 -30.21
N LEU A 72 8.23 21.96 -30.56
CA LEU A 72 8.89 23.27 -30.57
C LEU A 72 9.33 23.78 -29.17
N GLN A 73 8.97 23.07 -28.11
CA GLN A 73 9.59 23.20 -26.79
C GLN A 73 10.04 21.81 -26.33
N PRO A 74 11.32 21.60 -25.98
CA PRO A 74 11.77 20.36 -25.38
C PRO A 74 11.28 20.33 -23.93
N ALA A 75 10.01 19.99 -23.71
CA ALA A 75 9.55 19.52 -22.42
C ALA A 75 10.13 18.11 -22.27
N GLY A 76 11.29 18.00 -21.61
CA GLY A 76 11.90 16.70 -21.32
C GLY A 76 10.88 15.85 -20.57
N MET A 77 10.55 14.67 -21.11
CA MET A 77 9.68 13.72 -20.45
C MET A 77 10.54 12.81 -19.60
N VAL A 78 10.18 12.67 -18.33
CA VAL A 78 10.88 11.85 -17.36
C VAL A 78 10.04 10.63 -17.05
N SER A 79 10.66 9.47 -17.00
CA SER A 79 10.02 8.21 -16.62
C SER A 79 10.77 7.57 -15.47
N PHE A 80 10.10 6.75 -14.68
CA PHE A 80 10.79 5.88 -13.73
C PHE A 80 11.48 4.75 -14.49
N ILE A 81 12.71 4.40 -14.11
CA ILE A 81 13.45 3.33 -14.83
C ILE A 81 12.75 1.96 -14.70
N HIS A 82 11.90 1.80 -13.69
CA HIS A 82 11.07 0.61 -13.51
C HIS A 82 9.86 0.90 -12.60
N LYS A 83 8.75 0.18 -12.82
CA LYS A 83 7.53 0.29 -11.99
C LYS A 83 7.81 0.04 -10.51
N SER A 84 8.62 -0.95 -10.17
CA SER A 84 8.98 -1.22 -8.77
C SER A 84 9.75 -0.09 -8.08
N ILE A 85 10.46 0.75 -8.84
CA ILE A 85 11.13 1.94 -8.30
C ILE A 85 10.13 3.05 -8.02
N GLN A 86 9.14 3.22 -8.89
CA GLN A 86 8.01 4.11 -8.66
C GLN A 86 7.21 3.69 -7.41
N GLU A 87 6.94 2.39 -7.26
CA GLU A 87 6.25 1.82 -6.09
C GLU A 87 7.09 1.99 -4.80
N PHE A 88 8.40 1.75 -4.86
CA PHE A 88 9.31 1.99 -3.73
C PHE A 88 9.30 3.45 -3.29
N LEU A 89 9.43 4.39 -4.23
CA LEU A 89 9.43 5.83 -3.93
C LEU A 89 8.08 6.29 -3.37
N SER A 90 6.98 5.71 -3.86
CA SER A 90 5.64 5.92 -3.28
C SER A 90 5.57 5.41 -1.83
N GLY A 91 6.18 4.26 -1.55
CA GLY A 91 6.29 3.68 -0.20
C GLY A 91 7.12 4.55 0.75
N VAL A 92 8.19 5.17 0.28
CA VAL A 92 9.01 6.13 1.05
C VAL A 92 8.17 7.34 1.50
N VAL A 93 7.34 7.91 0.62
CA VAL A 93 6.45 9.01 0.99
C VAL A 93 5.43 8.58 2.02
N HIS A 94 4.83 7.40 1.84
CA HIS A 94 3.89 6.87 2.80
C HIS A 94 4.52 6.68 4.17
N HIS A 95 5.68 6.05 4.23
CA HIS A 95 6.36 5.74 5.47
C HIS A 95 6.74 7.02 6.26
N TYR A 96 7.34 8.01 5.60
CA TYR A 96 7.84 9.21 6.30
C TYR A 96 6.84 10.36 6.41
N ARG A 97 5.79 10.40 5.59
CA ARG A 97 4.82 11.52 5.57
C ARG A 97 3.39 11.08 5.84
N CYS A 98 2.86 10.15 5.06
CA CYS A 98 1.43 9.83 5.12
C CYS A 98 1.07 9.06 6.41
N VAL A 99 1.78 7.98 6.73
CA VAL A 99 1.50 7.13 7.91
C VAL A 99 1.58 7.90 9.24
N PRO A 100 2.61 8.75 9.51
CA PRO A 100 2.65 9.57 10.73
C PRO A 100 1.49 10.56 10.85
N GLU A 101 0.97 11.06 9.74
CA GLU A 101 -0.16 11.98 9.68
C GLU A 101 -1.52 11.25 9.67
N GLY A 102 -1.52 9.91 9.64
CA GLY A 102 -2.73 9.10 9.50
C GLY A 102 -3.43 9.29 8.15
N ASN A 103 -2.67 9.62 7.11
CA ASN A 103 -3.12 9.81 5.72
C ASN A 103 -2.57 8.66 4.85
N LEU A 104 -3.17 8.40 3.68
CA LEU A 104 -2.72 7.40 2.70
C LEU A 104 -2.37 8.04 1.35
N GLY A 105 -2.10 9.34 1.35
CA GLY A 105 -1.62 10.04 0.17
C GLY A 105 -2.56 9.98 -1.02
N GLY A 106 -3.87 9.87 -0.80
CA GLY A 106 -4.88 9.81 -1.85
C GLY A 106 -5.26 8.40 -2.28
N ILE A 107 -4.59 7.33 -1.81
CA ILE A 107 -4.98 5.94 -2.11
C ILE A 107 -6.44 5.68 -1.69
N GLU A 108 -6.94 6.32 -0.63
CA GLU A 108 -8.34 6.21 -0.19
C GLU A 108 -9.37 6.61 -1.25
N GLU A 109 -8.99 7.42 -2.24
CA GLU A 109 -9.86 7.86 -3.33
C GLU A 109 -9.95 6.81 -4.44
N TYR A 110 -8.94 5.94 -4.57
CA TYR A 110 -8.81 4.94 -5.63
C TYR A 110 -9.06 3.51 -5.13
N ALA A 111 -8.87 3.26 -3.83
CA ALA A 111 -9.14 1.98 -3.18
C ALA A 111 -10.53 1.98 -2.53
N SER A 112 -11.54 1.66 -3.34
CA SER A 112 -12.94 1.56 -2.87
C SER A 112 -13.27 0.18 -2.29
N THR A 113 -12.43 -0.81 -2.61
CA THR A 113 -12.46 -2.19 -2.14
C THR A 113 -11.08 -2.66 -1.68
N LEU A 114 -11.00 -3.72 -0.87
CA LEU A 114 -9.71 -4.34 -0.53
C LEU A 114 -9.00 -4.98 -1.73
N LYS A 115 -9.75 -5.42 -2.73
CA LYS A 115 -9.17 -5.93 -3.98
C LYS A 115 -8.49 -4.82 -4.77
N ASP A 116 -9.02 -3.60 -4.70
CA ASP A 116 -8.36 -2.42 -5.28
C ASP A 116 -7.01 -2.14 -4.59
N CYS A 117 -6.84 -2.58 -3.33
CA CYS A 117 -5.56 -2.48 -2.60
C CYS A 117 -4.50 -3.46 -3.11
N GLU A 118 -4.85 -4.54 -3.83
CA GLU A 118 -3.85 -5.46 -4.43
C GLU A 118 -2.94 -4.73 -5.42
N ALA A 119 -3.47 -3.73 -6.14
CA ALA A 119 -2.67 -2.90 -7.05
C ALA A 119 -1.57 -2.09 -6.32
N TRP A 120 -1.67 -1.97 -4.99
CA TRP A 120 -0.75 -1.25 -4.11
C TRP A 120 0.07 -2.19 -3.22
N GLU A 121 -0.03 -3.51 -3.40
CA GLU A 121 0.65 -4.52 -2.57
C GLU A 121 2.16 -4.25 -2.49
N ASN A 122 2.82 -4.01 -3.63
CA ASN A 122 4.25 -3.69 -3.66
C ASN A 122 4.57 -2.43 -2.85
N VAL A 123 3.72 -1.40 -2.91
CA VAL A 123 3.88 -0.17 -2.12
C VAL A 123 3.76 -0.48 -0.63
N PHE A 124 2.79 -1.30 -0.23
CA PHE A 124 2.63 -1.74 1.15
C PHE A 124 3.81 -2.58 1.64
N GLN A 125 4.32 -3.51 0.83
CA GLN A 125 5.52 -4.28 1.15
C GLN A 125 6.73 -3.37 1.40
N PHE A 126 6.92 -2.33 0.57
CA PHE A 126 7.99 -1.35 0.79
C PHE A 126 7.79 -0.53 2.06
N ILE A 127 6.58 -0.08 2.38
CA ILE A 127 6.27 0.64 3.63
C ILE A 127 6.62 -0.23 4.84
N CYS A 128 6.23 -1.51 4.81
CA CYS A 128 6.50 -2.45 5.90
C CYS A 128 8.01 -2.70 6.04
N GLY A 129 8.72 -2.87 4.93
CA GLY A 129 10.17 -3.07 4.92
C GLY A 129 11.00 -1.84 5.35
N LEU A 130 10.43 -0.63 5.27
CA LEU A 130 11.03 0.61 5.76
C LEU A 130 10.81 0.82 7.27
N SER A 131 9.85 0.12 7.88
CA SER A 131 9.54 0.28 9.30
C SER A 131 10.42 -0.59 10.20
N ASP A 132 11.12 0.04 11.15
CA ASP A 132 11.95 -0.65 12.15
C ASP A 132 11.13 -1.56 13.09
N ASP A 133 9.83 -1.29 13.25
CA ASP A 133 8.91 -2.12 14.04
C ASP A 133 8.34 -3.31 13.27
N GLY A 134 8.73 -3.47 11.99
CA GLY A 134 8.18 -4.49 11.11
C GLY A 134 6.66 -4.40 11.05
N SER A 135 6.10 -3.18 11.00
CA SER A 135 4.66 -2.93 10.86
C SER A 135 4.06 -3.97 9.94
N SER A 136 3.32 -4.92 10.53
CA SER A 136 2.64 -5.95 9.76
C SER A 136 1.75 -5.26 8.73
N GLU A 137 1.64 -5.81 7.52
CA GLU A 137 0.77 -5.28 6.46
C GLU A 137 -0.63 -4.92 6.98
N GLY A 138 -1.12 -5.66 7.99
CA GLY A 138 -2.37 -5.38 8.70
C GLY A 138 -2.47 -4.02 9.43
N LYS A 139 -1.37 -3.39 9.86
CA LYS A 139 -1.39 -2.01 10.39
C LYS A 139 -1.52 -0.97 9.29
N VAL A 140 -0.85 -1.18 8.15
CA VAL A 140 -0.89 -0.27 7.00
C VAL A 140 -2.26 -0.36 6.33
N LEU A 141 -2.72 -1.56 6.01
CA LEU A 141 -4.07 -1.85 5.51
C LEU A 141 -5.15 -1.44 6.51
N GLY A 142 -4.89 -1.62 7.81
CA GLY A 142 -5.74 -1.14 8.88
C GLY A 142 -5.90 0.39 8.90
N GLY A 143 -4.82 1.12 8.67
CA GLY A 143 -4.84 2.56 8.42
C GLY A 143 -5.63 2.92 7.15
N VAL A 144 -5.54 2.09 6.09
CA VAL A 144 -6.29 2.29 4.85
C VAL A 144 -7.79 2.22 5.09
N ILE A 145 -8.21 1.13 5.72
CA ILE A 145 -9.59 0.86 6.09
C ILE A 145 -10.14 1.93 7.03
N ARG A 146 -9.33 2.38 8.00
CA ARG A 146 -9.76 3.38 8.98
C ARG A 146 -10.05 4.73 8.35
N ASN A 147 -9.25 5.12 7.36
CA ASN A 147 -9.33 6.47 6.77
C ASN A 147 -10.24 6.53 5.53
N SER A 148 -10.57 5.40 4.91
CA SER A 148 -11.47 5.38 3.76
C SER A 148 -12.93 5.63 4.15
N LYS A 149 -13.45 6.81 3.78
CA LYS A 149 -14.88 7.17 3.91
C LYS A 149 -15.75 6.55 2.81
N HIS A 150 -15.11 6.01 1.78
CA HIS A 150 -15.74 5.48 0.57
C HIS A 150 -15.65 3.96 0.47
N LEU A 151 -15.05 3.29 1.46
CA LEU A 151 -15.00 1.83 1.54
C LEU A 151 -16.42 1.27 1.54
N LYS A 152 -16.76 0.53 0.49
CA LYS A 152 -18.08 -0.09 0.32
C LYS A 152 -18.04 -1.60 0.39
N MET A 153 -16.87 -2.19 0.21
CA MET A 153 -16.72 -3.63 0.09
C MET A 153 -15.36 -4.07 0.62
N ILE A 154 -15.39 -5.08 1.48
CA ILE A 154 -14.24 -5.73 2.08
C ILE A 154 -14.29 -7.17 1.60
N GLN A 155 -13.28 -7.54 0.81
CA GLN A 155 -13.12 -8.85 0.21
C GLN A 155 -11.79 -9.41 0.72
N VAL A 156 -11.83 -10.54 1.42
CA VAL A 156 -10.64 -11.24 1.93
C VAL A 156 -10.62 -12.66 1.38
N ALA A 157 -9.64 -12.98 0.52
CA ALA A 157 -9.60 -14.26 -0.19
C ALA A 157 -9.03 -15.39 0.68
N GLU A 158 -7.84 -15.18 1.23
CA GLU A 158 -7.14 -16.10 2.12
C GLU A 158 -6.59 -15.31 3.30
N SER A 159 -6.84 -15.77 4.52
CA SER A 159 -6.38 -15.12 5.75
C SER A 159 -6.47 -16.04 6.94
N ASP A 160 -5.72 -15.73 7.98
CA ASP A 160 -5.81 -16.35 9.31
C ASP A 160 -6.60 -15.44 10.27
N ASP A 161 -6.37 -15.58 11.58
CA ASP A 161 -6.96 -14.72 12.61
C ASP A 161 -6.73 -13.22 12.37
N SER A 162 -5.72 -12.82 11.57
CA SER A 162 -5.43 -11.42 11.23
C SER A 162 -6.58 -10.71 10.52
N VAL A 163 -7.49 -11.44 9.86
CA VAL A 163 -8.72 -10.86 9.30
C VAL A 163 -9.54 -10.13 10.36
N CYS A 164 -9.53 -10.62 11.61
CA CYS A 164 -10.26 -9.99 12.70
C CYS A 164 -9.67 -8.63 13.08
N ASP A 165 -8.34 -8.53 13.11
CA ASP A 165 -7.63 -7.27 13.42
C ASP A 165 -7.84 -6.23 12.32
N LEU A 166 -7.99 -6.69 11.08
CA LEU A 166 -8.34 -5.85 9.94
C LEU A 166 -9.77 -5.30 10.06
N LEU A 167 -10.75 -6.17 10.35
CA LEU A 167 -12.16 -5.81 10.49
C LEU A 167 -12.43 -4.90 11.69
N GLU A 168 -11.64 -5.02 12.76
CA GLU A 168 -11.74 -4.11 13.92
C GLU A 168 -11.52 -2.65 13.57
N GLN A 169 -10.65 -2.39 12.59
CA GLN A 169 -10.22 -1.05 12.18
C GLN A 169 -11.23 -0.35 11.26
N VAL A 170 -12.28 -1.05 10.82
CA VAL A 170 -13.35 -0.50 9.98
C VAL A 170 -14.17 0.53 10.78
N VAL A 171 -14.12 1.80 10.36
CA VAL A 171 -14.81 2.91 11.03
C VAL A 171 -16.32 2.86 10.84
N ASN A 172 -16.80 2.49 9.65
CA ASN A 172 -18.23 2.43 9.32
C ASN A 172 -18.64 1.06 8.75
N PRO A 173 -18.56 -0.03 9.55
CA PRO A 173 -18.79 -1.39 9.08
C PRO A 173 -20.22 -1.61 8.58
N SER A 174 -21.20 -0.87 9.11
CA SER A 174 -22.61 -0.94 8.70
C SER A 174 -22.89 -0.45 7.28
N LYS A 175 -21.94 0.26 6.66
CA LYS A 175 -22.01 0.72 5.26
C LYS A 175 -21.14 -0.11 4.33
N CYS A 176 -20.36 -1.04 4.87
CA CYS A 176 -19.47 -1.91 4.12
C CYS A 176 -20.16 -3.25 3.89
N SER A 177 -19.98 -3.79 2.69
CA SER A 177 -20.28 -5.18 2.39
C SER A 177 -19.07 -6.03 2.75
N LEU A 178 -19.29 -7.21 3.31
CA LEU A 178 -18.23 -8.10 3.74
C LEU A 178 -18.32 -9.44 3.02
N GLU A 179 -17.20 -9.91 2.50
CA GLU A 179 -17.02 -11.21 1.87
C GLU A 179 -15.67 -11.78 2.31
N ILE A 180 -15.68 -12.98 2.89
CA ILE A 180 -14.47 -13.65 3.41
C ILE A 180 -14.40 -15.06 2.82
N GLY A 181 -13.21 -15.48 2.39
CA GLY A 181 -12.98 -16.77 1.76
C GLY A 181 -13.62 -16.81 0.38
N PHE A 182 -13.04 -16.09 -0.58
CA PHE A 182 -13.50 -16.14 -1.98
C PHE A 182 -12.30 -16.48 -2.87
N GLY A 183 -12.42 -17.52 -3.70
CA GLY A 183 -11.28 -18.01 -4.47
C GLY A 183 -11.63 -19.16 -5.41
N LEU A 184 -10.72 -19.48 -6.34
CA LEU A 184 -10.85 -20.61 -7.27
C LEU A 184 -10.46 -21.95 -6.64
N PHE A 185 -9.82 -21.92 -5.47
CA PHE A 185 -9.36 -23.08 -4.72
C PHE A 185 -10.24 -23.25 -3.48
N ASP A 186 -10.53 -24.50 -3.14
CA ASP A 186 -11.57 -24.90 -2.16
C ASP A 186 -11.16 -24.70 -0.68
N GLU A 187 -10.17 -23.84 -0.43
CA GLU A 187 -9.57 -23.62 0.88
C GLU A 187 -10.08 -22.28 1.43
N GLY A 188 -10.92 -22.34 2.46
CA GLY A 188 -11.44 -21.16 3.16
C GLY A 188 -10.39 -20.50 4.06
N CYS A 189 -10.72 -19.37 4.68
CA CYS A 189 -9.81 -18.72 5.64
C CYS A 189 -9.64 -19.58 6.91
N ASP A 190 -8.39 -19.90 7.26
CA ASP A 190 -8.02 -20.74 8.41
C ASP A 190 -8.16 -19.96 9.73
N LEU A 191 -9.21 -20.22 10.50
CA LEU A 191 -9.42 -19.54 11.77
C LEU A 191 -9.16 -20.45 12.96
N THR A 192 -8.49 -19.90 13.98
CA THR A 192 -8.43 -20.55 15.28
C THR A 192 -9.76 -20.39 16.02
N SER A 193 -9.93 -21.14 17.11
CA SER A 193 -11.09 -20.94 18.01
C SER A 193 -11.17 -19.51 18.54
N VAL A 194 -10.03 -18.84 18.74
CA VAL A 194 -9.97 -17.46 19.22
C VAL A 194 -10.40 -16.50 18.12
N GLY A 195 -9.85 -16.64 16.91
CA GLY A 195 -10.24 -15.86 15.74
C GLY A 195 -11.72 -16.02 15.42
N THR A 196 -12.25 -17.24 15.48
CA THR A 196 -13.67 -17.53 15.21
C THR A 196 -14.61 -16.80 16.18
N VAL A 197 -14.33 -16.83 17.48
CA VAL A 197 -15.14 -16.10 18.47
C VAL A 197 -15.03 -14.59 18.26
N LYS A 198 -13.83 -14.10 17.93
CA LYS A 198 -13.61 -12.68 17.65
C LYS A 198 -14.40 -12.25 16.40
N LEU A 199 -14.33 -13.01 15.32
CA LEU A 199 -15.07 -12.77 14.08
C LEU A 199 -16.58 -12.74 14.36
N ALA A 200 -17.11 -13.71 15.10
CA ALA A 200 -18.52 -13.76 15.49
C ALA A 200 -18.99 -12.47 16.19
N SER A 201 -18.14 -11.85 17.02
CA SER A 201 -18.46 -10.57 17.67
C SER A 201 -18.43 -9.36 16.72
N LEU A 202 -17.69 -9.46 15.61
CA LEU A 202 -17.52 -8.40 14.62
C LEU A 202 -18.57 -8.43 13.51
N LEU A 203 -19.02 -9.63 13.09
CA LEU A 203 -19.99 -9.81 12.00
C LEU A 203 -21.27 -8.96 12.18
N PRO A 204 -21.89 -8.86 13.38
CA PRO A 204 -23.09 -8.04 13.57
C PRO A 204 -22.90 -6.54 13.31
N ARG A 205 -21.65 -6.05 13.23
CA ARG A 205 -21.34 -4.66 12.88
C ARG A 205 -21.55 -4.38 11.38
N PHE A 206 -21.59 -5.42 10.55
CA PHE A 206 -21.78 -5.33 9.11
C PHE A 206 -23.24 -5.61 8.75
N ASN A 207 -23.88 -4.69 8.02
CA ASN A 207 -25.27 -4.86 7.62
C ASN A 207 -25.43 -5.73 6.37
N ASN A 208 -24.35 -5.95 5.62
CA ASN A 208 -24.37 -6.68 4.36
C ASN A 208 -23.21 -7.67 4.30
N ILE A 209 -23.46 -8.89 4.78
CA ILE A 209 -22.52 -10.02 4.63
C ILE A 209 -22.96 -10.77 3.37
N ILE A 210 -22.07 -10.82 2.37
CA ILE A 210 -22.35 -11.43 1.08
C ILE A 210 -22.09 -12.93 1.16
N ASP A 211 -20.88 -13.30 1.59
CA ASP A 211 -20.49 -14.70 1.75
C ASP A 211 -19.40 -14.84 2.83
N LEU A 212 -19.34 -16.02 3.45
CA LEU A 212 -18.35 -16.37 4.47
C LEU A 212 -17.93 -17.83 4.28
N TRP A 213 -16.73 -18.03 3.74
CA TRP A 213 -16.11 -19.33 3.60
C TRP A 213 -14.89 -19.44 4.50
N LEU A 214 -15.02 -20.25 5.56
CA LEU A 214 -14.05 -20.34 6.63
C LEU A 214 -13.70 -21.80 6.85
N ASP A 215 -12.41 -22.10 7.01
CA ASP A 215 -12.00 -23.39 7.55
C ASP A 215 -12.03 -23.32 9.09
N LEU A 216 -12.93 -24.12 9.66
CA LEU A 216 -13.16 -24.24 11.10
C LEU A 216 -12.76 -25.63 11.62
N SER A 217 -12.00 -26.40 10.85
CA SER A 217 -11.61 -27.78 11.17
C SER A 217 -10.86 -27.87 12.51
N ASP A 218 -10.07 -26.85 12.83
CA ASP A 218 -9.29 -26.75 14.07
C ASP A 218 -10.02 -26.00 15.21
N CYS A 219 -11.31 -25.67 15.03
CA CYS A 219 -12.09 -24.96 16.03
C CYS A 219 -12.80 -25.89 17.02
N CYS A 220 -12.89 -25.47 18.28
CA CYS A 220 -13.73 -26.15 19.26
C CYS A 220 -15.22 -25.88 18.99
N ALA A 221 -16.09 -26.82 19.38
CA ALA A 221 -17.53 -26.73 19.15
C ALA A 221 -18.15 -25.42 19.69
N ALA A 222 -17.69 -24.95 20.86
CA ALA A 222 -18.20 -23.71 21.45
C ALA A 222 -17.88 -22.46 20.61
N ALA A 223 -16.72 -22.42 19.94
CA ALA A 223 -16.37 -21.32 19.05
C ALA A 223 -17.26 -21.31 17.81
N VAL A 224 -17.48 -22.48 17.21
CA VAL A 224 -18.36 -22.65 16.04
C VAL A 224 -19.82 -22.29 16.38
N ASP A 225 -20.30 -22.68 17.56
CA ASP A 225 -21.64 -22.33 18.02
C ASP A 225 -21.82 -20.82 18.21
N THR A 226 -20.77 -20.12 18.65
CA THR A 226 -20.76 -18.66 18.79
C THR A 226 -20.86 -17.96 17.43
N LEU A 227 -20.25 -18.51 16.39
CA LEU A 227 -20.34 -17.96 15.02
C LEU A 227 -21.73 -18.14 14.41
N ARG A 228 -22.47 -19.17 14.83
CA ARG A 228 -23.82 -19.50 14.33
C ARG A 228 -24.95 -18.74 15.02
N SER A 229 -24.68 -18.13 16.18
CA SER A 229 -25.67 -17.44 17.02
C SER A 229 -25.90 -15.99 16.60
#